data_AF-A0A7R9PR64-F1
#
_entry.id   AF-A0A7R9PR64-F1
#
_cell.length_a   1.000
_cell.length_b   1.000
_cell.length_c   1.000
_cell.angle_alpha   90.00
_cell.angle_beta   90.00
_cell.angle_gamma   90.00
#
_symmetry.space_group_name_H-M   'P 1'
#
loop_
_entity.id
_entity.type
_entity.pdbx_description
1 polymer ?
#
loop_
_entity_poly.entity_id
_entity_poly.type
_entity_poly.pdbx_seq_one_letter_code
_entity_poly.pdbx_strand_id
1 'polypeptide(L)'
;MSVLGGMPSQDSNRPELYEEVKLFRNAREREKYDNMADLYAVVNTLQNLEKAYIRDCVTPKEYTAACSRLLVQYKAAFKQVQGDEFPNIDTFVKKYRLDCPAALERIKEDRPITIKDDKGNTSKCIADIVSLFITIMDKLRLDMKAMDELHPDLRDLMDTMNRLSILPSDFEGKEKVSEWLNTLSEMQASDQLSDVQVRQLIFDLESSYNAFNKLLHSSA
;
A
#
# COMPACT_ATOMS: atom_id res chain seq x y z
N MET A 1 -46.43 18.60 -68.59
CA MET A 1 -46.77 18.78 -67.16
C MET A 1 -46.20 17.59 -66.41
N SER A 2 -45.46 17.65 -65.32
CA SER A 2 -44.86 18.75 -64.56
C SER A 2 -43.91 18.08 -63.55
N VAL A 3 -42.70 18.61 -63.47
CA VAL A 3 -41.86 18.79 -62.26
C VAL A 3 -41.38 17.53 -61.51
N LEU A 4 -40.13 17.14 -61.83
CA LEU A 4 -39.20 16.50 -60.89
C LEU A 4 -38.88 17.48 -59.76
N GLY A 5 -39.32 17.19 -58.54
CA GLY A 5 -38.97 17.94 -57.34
C GLY A 5 -37.48 17.76 -57.03
N GLY A 6 -36.69 18.81 -57.24
CA GLY A 6 -35.31 18.88 -56.78
C GLY A 6 -35.26 18.81 -55.26
N MET A 7 -34.47 17.88 -54.72
CA MET A 7 -34.09 17.89 -53.31
C MET A 7 -33.30 19.18 -53.02
N PRO A 8 -33.60 19.93 -51.95
CA PRO A 8 -32.76 21.03 -51.55
C PRO A 8 -31.46 20.44 -51.01
N SER A 9 -30.36 20.69 -51.72
CA SER A 9 -29.02 20.53 -51.18
C SER A 9 -28.87 21.51 -50.02
N GLN A 10 -29.08 21.01 -48.80
CA GLN A 10 -28.61 21.69 -47.60
C GLN A 10 -27.09 21.68 -47.63
N ASP A 11 -26.49 22.70 -48.26
CA ASP A 11 -25.20 23.20 -47.82
C ASP A 11 -25.39 23.73 -46.39
N SER A 12 -25.39 22.79 -45.45
CA SER A 12 -25.45 23.06 -44.02
C SER A 12 -24.15 23.78 -43.66
N ASN A 13 -24.20 25.10 -43.61
CA ASN A 13 -23.11 25.91 -43.09
C ASN A 13 -22.81 25.45 -41.66
N ARG A 14 -21.63 24.84 -41.44
CA ARG A 14 -21.18 24.27 -40.16
C ARG A 14 -20.18 25.23 -39.50
N PRO A 15 -20.66 26.25 -38.76
CA PRO A 15 -19.83 27.31 -38.19
C PRO A 15 -18.72 26.77 -37.28
N GLU A 16 -18.94 25.64 -36.63
CA GLU A 16 -17.97 24.99 -35.74
C GLU A 16 -16.70 24.51 -36.44
N LEU A 17 -16.73 24.36 -37.78
CA LEU A 17 -15.55 23.97 -38.57
C LEU A 17 -14.62 25.15 -38.86
N TYR A 18 -15.06 26.38 -38.64
CA TYR A 18 -14.28 27.59 -38.90
C TYR A 18 -13.63 28.18 -37.65
N GLU A 19 -13.82 27.56 -36.49
CA GLU A 19 -13.26 27.99 -35.21
C GLU A 19 -12.29 26.94 -34.63
N GLU A 20 -11.16 27.38 -34.09
CA GLU A 20 -10.23 26.50 -33.39
C GLU A 20 -10.79 26.05 -32.03
N VAL A 21 -10.82 24.74 -31.81
CA VAL A 21 -11.25 24.16 -30.54
C VAL A 21 -10.16 24.35 -29.48
N LYS A 22 -10.52 24.99 -28.38
CA LYS A 22 -9.64 25.16 -27.21
C LYS A 22 -9.86 24.05 -26.20
N LEU A 23 -8.78 23.56 -25.60
CA LEU A 23 -8.82 22.53 -24.57
C LEU A 23 -9.57 22.98 -23.31
N PHE A 24 -9.40 24.25 -22.93
CA PHE A 24 -10.06 24.87 -21.78
C PHE A 24 -10.61 26.26 -22.15
N ARG A 25 -11.62 26.71 -21.41
CA ARG A 25 -12.25 28.03 -21.56
C ARG A 25 -12.15 28.90 -20.31
N ASN A 26 -11.74 28.33 -19.18
CA ASN A 26 -11.59 29.03 -17.91
C ASN A 26 -10.37 28.52 -17.10
N ALA A 27 -10.00 29.26 -16.06
CA ALA A 27 -8.82 28.95 -15.23
C ALA A 27 -8.92 27.59 -14.53
N ARG A 28 -10.11 27.19 -14.09
CA ARG A 28 -10.35 25.90 -13.42
C ARG A 28 -10.17 24.72 -14.36
N GLU A 29 -10.68 24.82 -15.59
CA GLU A 29 -10.46 23.81 -16.63
C GLU A 29 -8.98 23.71 -17.00
N ARG A 30 -8.28 24.84 -17.11
CA ARG A 30 -6.83 24.84 -17.37
C ARG A 30 -6.08 24.06 -16.30
N GLU A 31 -6.27 24.40 -15.03
CA GLU A 31 -5.64 23.70 -13.91
C GLU A 31 -5.98 22.20 -13.89
N LYS A 32 -7.23 21.85 -14.19
CA LYS A 32 -7.64 20.43 -14.34
C LYS A 32 -6.82 19.72 -15.41
N TYR A 33 -6.64 20.31 -16.59
CA TYR A 33 -5.85 19.71 -17.66
C TYR A 33 -4.35 19.71 -17.36
N ASP A 34 -3.83 20.71 -16.66
CA ASP A 34 -2.43 20.74 -16.21
C ASP A 34 -2.15 19.56 -15.27
N ASN A 35 -3.01 19.32 -14.27
CA ASN A 35 -2.88 18.18 -13.35
C ASN A 35 -2.98 16.83 -14.09
N MET A 36 -3.87 16.73 -15.09
CA MET A 36 -3.97 15.53 -15.93
C MET A 36 -2.73 15.33 -16.80
N ALA A 37 -2.15 16.39 -17.34
CA ALA A 37 -0.92 16.34 -18.11
C ALA A 37 0.26 15.87 -17.25
N ASP A 38 0.36 16.35 -16.02
CA ASP A 38 1.37 15.89 -15.06
C ASP A 38 1.23 14.40 -14.73
N LEU A 39 0.00 13.94 -14.42
CA LEU A 39 -0.25 12.51 -14.20
C LEU A 39 0.12 11.67 -15.44
N TYR A 40 -0.31 12.12 -16.62
CA TYR A 40 0.03 11.46 -17.89
C TYR A 40 1.55 11.35 -18.06
N ALA A 41 2.26 12.46 -17.85
CA ALA A 41 3.71 12.53 -18.00
C ALA A 41 4.43 11.60 -17.02
N VAL A 42 4.02 11.57 -15.75
CA VAL A 42 4.62 10.70 -14.73
C VAL A 42 4.43 9.23 -15.07
N VAL A 43 3.22 8.81 -15.45
CA VAL A 43 2.93 7.41 -15.83
C VAL A 43 3.74 6.99 -17.05
N ASN A 44 3.80 7.84 -18.09
CA ASN A 44 4.59 7.56 -19.29
C ASN A 44 6.10 7.54 -18.98
N THR A 45 6.58 8.39 -18.08
CA THR A 45 7.97 8.40 -17.64
C THR A 45 8.32 7.10 -16.91
N LEU A 46 7.45 6.65 -15.99
CA LEU A 46 7.61 5.38 -15.30
C LEU A 46 7.65 4.20 -16.28
N GLN A 47 6.76 4.18 -17.29
CA GLN A 47 6.75 3.16 -18.33
C GLN A 47 8.07 3.10 -19.11
N ASN A 48 8.65 4.25 -19.43
CA ASN A 48 9.93 4.32 -20.14
C ASN A 48 11.11 3.92 -19.25
N LEU A 49 11.07 4.27 -17.95
CA LEU A 49 12.06 3.81 -16.97
C LEU A 49 12.07 2.28 -16.84
N GLU A 50 10.88 1.66 -16.74
CA GLU A 50 10.75 0.20 -16.71
C GLU A 50 11.36 -0.44 -17.97
N LYS A 51 11.03 0.08 -19.15
CA LYS A 51 11.59 -0.43 -20.42
C LYS A 51 13.11 -0.25 -20.48
N ALA A 52 13.64 0.86 -19.97
CA ALA A 52 15.08 1.11 -19.95
C ALA A 52 15.81 0.13 -19.03
N TYR A 53 15.21 -0.20 -17.87
CA TYR A 53 15.76 -1.20 -16.95
C TYR A 53 15.72 -2.62 -17.54
N ILE A 54 14.62 -3.01 -18.20
CA ILE A 54 14.52 -4.31 -18.90
C ILE A 54 15.58 -4.45 -20.00
N ARG A 55 15.95 -3.34 -20.64
CA ARG A 55 16.98 -3.28 -21.69
C ARG A 55 18.39 -3.07 -21.14
N ASP A 56 18.58 -3.16 -19.83
CA ASP A 56 19.86 -2.99 -19.14
C ASP A 56 20.56 -1.65 -19.45
N CYS A 57 19.76 -0.60 -19.70
CA CYS A 57 20.27 0.75 -20.02
C CYS A 57 20.51 1.61 -18.76
N VAL A 58 20.10 1.13 -17.59
CA VAL A 58 20.15 1.87 -16.31
C VAL A 58 20.58 0.91 -15.22
N THR A 59 21.50 1.34 -14.35
CA THR A 59 21.97 0.48 -13.26
C THR A 59 20.86 0.22 -12.22
N PRO A 60 20.90 -0.90 -11.47
CA PRO A 60 19.90 -1.19 -10.44
C PRO A 60 19.77 -0.08 -9.38
N LYS A 61 20.88 0.57 -9.02
CA LYS A 61 20.89 1.64 -8.02
C LYS A 61 20.17 2.90 -8.52
N GLU A 62 20.46 3.31 -9.75
CA GLU A 62 19.83 4.48 -10.37
C GLU A 62 18.35 4.24 -10.64
N TYR A 63 18.03 3.05 -11.18
CA TYR A 63 16.66 2.62 -11.41
C TYR A 63 15.84 2.66 -10.11
N THR A 64 16.34 2.04 -9.04
CA THR A 64 15.61 1.96 -7.76
C THR A 64 15.30 3.35 -7.23
N ALA A 65 16.30 4.24 -7.22
CA ALA A 65 16.13 5.60 -6.74
C ALA A 65 15.15 6.42 -7.63
N ALA A 66 15.22 6.27 -8.94
CA ALA A 66 14.33 6.96 -9.88
C ALA A 66 12.89 6.45 -9.81
N CYS A 67 12.71 5.13 -9.77
CA CYS A 67 11.41 4.48 -9.68
C CYS A 67 10.69 4.85 -8.38
N SER A 68 11.38 4.79 -7.23
CA SER A 68 10.80 5.21 -5.95
C SER A 68 10.34 6.67 -5.95
N ARG A 69 11.10 7.58 -6.57
CA ARG A 69 10.68 8.99 -6.71
C ARG A 69 9.46 9.13 -7.60
N LEU A 70 9.43 8.44 -8.75
CA LEU A 70 8.30 8.48 -9.68
C LEU A 70 7.02 7.90 -9.07
N LEU A 71 7.10 6.86 -8.25
CA LEU A 71 5.95 6.29 -7.53
C LEU A 71 5.37 7.28 -6.51
N VAL A 72 6.23 8.02 -5.78
CA VAL A 72 5.78 9.09 -4.87
C VAL A 72 5.12 10.23 -5.65
N GLN A 73 5.73 10.67 -6.75
CA GLN A 73 5.18 11.70 -7.63
C GLN A 73 3.85 11.27 -8.25
N TYR A 74 3.75 10.01 -8.67
CA TYR A 74 2.51 9.42 -9.19
C TYR A 74 1.39 9.52 -8.17
N LYS A 75 1.63 9.13 -6.91
CA LYS A 75 0.62 9.22 -5.83
C LYS A 75 0.12 10.65 -5.64
N ALA A 76 1.03 11.63 -5.64
CA ALA A 76 0.67 13.04 -5.52
C ALA A 76 -0.10 13.56 -6.74
N ALA A 77 0.32 13.22 -7.96
CA ALA A 77 -0.35 13.61 -9.20
C ALA A 77 -1.73 12.97 -9.32
N PHE A 78 -1.85 11.67 -9.03
CA PHE A 78 -3.12 10.96 -9.10
C PHE A 78 -4.13 11.53 -8.10
N LYS A 79 -3.69 11.88 -6.88
CA LYS A 79 -4.57 12.51 -5.88
C LYS A 79 -5.18 13.84 -6.35
N GLN A 80 -4.49 14.59 -7.22
CA GLN A 80 -5.01 15.84 -7.79
C GLN A 80 -6.01 15.61 -8.92
N VAL A 81 -5.96 14.45 -9.58
CA VAL A 81 -6.84 14.08 -10.70
C VAL A 81 -8.00 13.19 -10.23
N GLN A 82 -7.86 12.54 -9.08
CA GLN A 82 -8.84 11.61 -8.54
C GLN A 82 -10.17 12.29 -8.25
N GLY A 83 -11.25 11.67 -8.71
CA GLY A 83 -12.62 12.13 -8.53
C GLY A 83 -13.60 11.22 -9.27
N ASP A 84 -14.85 11.66 -9.41
CA ASP A 84 -15.91 10.85 -10.03
C ASP A 84 -15.58 10.40 -11.46
N GLU A 85 -14.84 11.22 -12.21
CA GLU A 85 -14.43 10.92 -13.58
C GLU A 85 -13.29 9.89 -13.65
N PHE A 86 -12.42 9.87 -12.63
CA PHE A 86 -11.23 9.02 -12.55
C PHE A 86 -11.08 8.45 -11.13
N PRO A 87 -11.89 7.43 -10.77
CA PRO A 87 -11.81 6.84 -9.43
C PRO A 87 -10.52 6.04 -9.22
N ASN A 88 -9.98 5.45 -10.29
CA ASN A 88 -8.75 4.67 -10.31
C ASN A 88 -7.92 5.00 -11.56
N ILE A 89 -6.65 4.60 -11.53
CA ILE A 89 -5.71 4.85 -12.62
C ILE A 89 -6.15 4.15 -13.91
N ASP A 90 -6.72 2.94 -13.84
CA ASP A 90 -7.20 2.17 -14.99
C ASP A 90 -8.20 2.95 -15.87
N THR A 91 -9.08 3.72 -15.22
CA THR A 91 -10.04 4.57 -15.93
C THR A 91 -9.33 5.68 -16.71
N PHE A 92 -8.28 6.27 -16.12
CA PHE A 92 -7.49 7.33 -16.73
C PHE A 92 -6.66 6.83 -17.93
N VAL A 93 -5.87 5.76 -17.76
CA VAL A 93 -5.08 5.14 -18.85
C VAL A 93 -5.98 4.72 -20.00
N LYS A 94 -7.17 4.16 -19.71
CA LYS A 94 -8.13 3.76 -20.76
C LYS A 94 -8.71 4.96 -21.51
N LYS A 95 -9.11 6.02 -20.80
CA LYS A 95 -9.70 7.22 -21.44
C LYS A 95 -8.71 7.89 -22.39
N TYR A 96 -7.47 8.06 -21.96
CA TYR A 96 -6.43 8.74 -22.74
C TYR A 96 -5.58 7.79 -23.59
N ARG A 97 -5.93 6.50 -23.63
CA ARG A 97 -5.28 5.44 -24.43
C ARG A 97 -3.76 5.32 -24.16
N LEU A 98 -3.36 5.42 -22.90
CA LEU A 98 -1.97 5.17 -22.49
C LEU A 98 -1.73 3.66 -22.43
N ASP A 99 -0.81 3.18 -23.26
CA ASP A 99 -0.34 1.79 -23.23
C ASP A 99 0.90 1.67 -22.30
N CYS A 100 0.64 1.49 -21.00
CA CYS A 100 1.65 1.52 -19.95
C CYS A 100 1.64 0.28 -19.03
N PRO A 101 1.68 -0.96 -19.55
CA PRO A 101 1.51 -2.17 -18.74
C PRO A 101 2.58 -2.34 -17.65
N ALA A 102 3.84 -1.96 -17.91
CA ALA A 102 4.90 -2.09 -16.92
C ALA A 102 4.76 -1.06 -15.79
N ALA A 103 4.40 0.18 -16.13
CA ALA A 103 4.11 1.21 -15.13
C ALA A 103 2.92 0.82 -14.23
N LEU A 104 1.86 0.24 -14.81
CA LEU A 104 0.68 -0.20 -14.05
C LEU A 104 1.03 -1.29 -13.04
N GLU A 105 1.86 -2.26 -13.42
CA GLU A 105 2.34 -3.28 -12.47
C GLU A 105 3.18 -2.66 -11.34
N ARG A 106 4.07 -1.70 -11.63
CA ARG A 106 4.84 -1.01 -10.58
C ARG A 106 3.96 -0.18 -9.66
N ILE A 107 2.95 0.50 -10.20
CA ILE A 107 1.97 1.27 -9.44
C ILE A 107 1.17 0.35 -8.52
N LYS A 108 0.75 -0.82 -9.03
CA LYS A 108 0.00 -1.81 -8.27
C LYS A 108 0.82 -2.41 -7.12
N GLU A 109 2.11 -2.63 -7.34
CA GLU A 109 3.02 -3.13 -6.29
C GLU A 109 3.55 -2.02 -5.36
N ASP A 110 3.41 -0.74 -5.74
CA ASP A 110 3.95 0.45 -5.08
C ASP A 110 5.46 0.35 -4.72
N ARG A 111 6.24 -0.36 -5.55
CA ARG A 111 7.69 -0.50 -5.37
C ARG A 111 8.46 -0.84 -6.66
N PRO A 112 9.75 -0.47 -6.74
CA PRO A 112 10.63 -0.87 -7.84
C PRO A 112 10.81 -2.39 -7.91
N ILE A 113 11.01 -2.94 -9.12
CA ILE A 113 11.18 -4.40 -9.33
C ILE A 113 12.42 -4.99 -8.63
N THR A 114 13.41 -4.16 -8.34
CA THR A 114 14.63 -4.51 -7.60
C THR A 114 14.38 -4.77 -6.12
N ILE A 115 13.31 -4.19 -5.57
CA ILE A 115 12.89 -4.43 -4.19
C ILE A 115 12.00 -5.67 -4.22
N LYS A 116 12.60 -6.82 -3.92
CA LYS A 116 11.86 -8.07 -3.77
C LYS A 116 10.85 -7.92 -2.64
N ASP A 117 9.71 -8.56 -2.86
CA ASP A 117 8.68 -8.73 -1.84
C ASP A 117 9.32 -9.24 -0.55
N ASP A 118 9.02 -8.60 0.56
CA ASP A 118 9.36 -9.12 1.87
C ASP A 118 8.65 -10.46 2.15
N LYS A 119 7.88 -11.06 1.22
CA LYS A 119 7.15 -12.33 1.40
C LYS A 119 7.95 -13.43 2.12
N GLY A 120 9.23 -13.60 1.83
CA GLY A 120 10.08 -14.55 2.57
C GLY A 120 10.28 -14.15 4.05
N ASN A 121 10.45 -12.86 4.30
CA ASN A 121 10.46 -12.23 5.62
C ASN A 121 9.06 -12.21 6.26
N THR A 122 7.97 -12.05 5.49
CA THR A 122 6.57 -12.05 5.95
C THR A 122 6.18 -13.44 6.44
N SER A 123 6.38 -14.49 5.62
CA SER A 123 6.11 -15.87 6.04
C SER A 123 6.96 -16.28 7.24
N LYS A 124 8.23 -15.87 7.27
CA LYS A 124 9.10 -16.07 8.43
C LYS A 124 8.57 -15.33 9.67
N CYS A 125 8.28 -14.03 9.58
CA CYS A 125 7.73 -13.24 10.67
C CYS A 125 6.39 -13.78 11.16
N ILE A 126 5.52 -14.26 10.28
CA ILE A 126 4.26 -14.91 10.66
C ILE A 126 4.55 -16.17 11.48
N ALA A 127 5.44 -17.05 10.98
CA ALA A 127 5.81 -18.26 11.71
C ALA A 127 6.46 -17.95 13.07
N ASP A 128 7.35 -16.96 13.12
CA ASP A 128 8.02 -16.51 14.34
C ASP A 128 6.99 -15.94 15.34
N ILE A 129 6.03 -15.11 14.90
CA ILE A 129 4.97 -14.55 15.75
C ILE A 129 4.08 -15.65 16.32
N VAL A 130 3.63 -16.59 15.48
CA VAL A 130 2.79 -17.73 15.92
C VAL A 130 3.56 -18.57 16.95
N SER A 131 4.84 -18.86 16.66
CA SER A 131 5.70 -19.61 17.58
C SER A 131 5.86 -18.88 18.91
N LEU A 132 6.17 -17.59 18.91
CA LEU A 132 6.40 -16.80 20.12
C LEU A 132 5.13 -16.68 20.98
N PHE A 133 3.96 -16.48 20.37
CA PHE A 133 2.68 -16.52 21.11
C PHE A 133 2.51 -17.85 21.84
N ILE A 134 2.71 -18.97 21.14
CA ILE A 134 2.59 -20.32 21.73
C ILE A 134 3.63 -20.51 22.84
N THR A 135 4.89 -20.18 22.57
CA THR A 135 6.00 -20.32 23.53
C THR A 135 5.74 -19.55 24.82
N ILE A 136 5.31 -18.28 24.75
CA ILE A 136 5.05 -17.47 25.94
C ILE A 136 3.85 -18.03 26.72
N MET A 137 2.76 -18.39 26.02
CA MET A 137 1.59 -19.00 26.67
C MET A 137 1.95 -20.32 27.36
N ASP A 138 2.79 -21.15 26.73
CA ASP A 138 3.21 -22.43 27.30
C ASP A 138 4.14 -22.25 28.50
N LYS A 139 5.08 -21.29 28.45
CA LYS A 139 5.90 -20.89 29.60
C LYS A 139 5.03 -20.54 30.81
N LEU A 140 4.02 -19.70 30.61
CA LEU A 140 3.10 -19.28 31.67
C LEU A 140 2.28 -20.46 32.23
N ARG A 141 1.86 -21.40 31.37
CA ARG A 141 1.14 -22.63 31.79
C ARG A 141 2.05 -23.63 32.52
N LEU A 142 3.35 -23.59 32.27
CA LEU A 142 4.37 -24.38 32.96
C LEU A 142 4.89 -23.70 34.26
N ASP A 143 4.20 -22.67 34.73
CA ASP A 143 4.52 -21.93 35.95
C ASP A 143 5.82 -21.09 35.87
N MET A 144 6.33 -20.83 34.66
CA MET A 144 7.45 -19.91 34.42
C MET A 144 6.92 -18.47 34.44
N LYS A 145 7.20 -17.75 35.53
CA LYS A 145 6.60 -16.45 35.86
C LYS A 145 7.61 -15.32 36.08
N ALA A 146 8.91 -15.64 36.04
CA ALA A 146 9.96 -14.67 36.31
C ALA A 146 10.13 -13.66 35.16
N MET A 147 10.50 -12.43 35.51
CA MET A 147 10.71 -11.35 34.56
C MET A 147 11.74 -11.71 33.50
N ASP A 148 12.89 -12.26 33.91
CA ASP A 148 13.98 -12.66 33.01
C ASP A 148 13.64 -13.84 32.10
N GLU A 149 12.67 -14.67 32.48
CA GLU A 149 12.19 -15.79 31.67
C GLU A 149 11.15 -15.37 30.61
N LEU A 150 10.36 -14.34 30.89
CA LEU A 150 9.24 -13.89 30.06
C LEU A 150 9.56 -12.68 29.17
N HIS A 151 10.33 -11.72 29.70
CA HIS A 151 10.63 -10.46 29.03
C HIS A 151 11.32 -10.63 27.67
N PRO A 152 12.34 -11.51 27.50
CA PRO A 152 13.01 -11.68 26.21
C PRO A 152 12.05 -12.13 25.10
N ASP A 153 11.18 -13.10 25.38
CA ASP A 153 10.24 -13.61 24.37
C ASP A 153 9.16 -12.59 24.01
N LEU A 154 8.63 -11.86 25.01
CA LEU A 154 7.67 -10.78 24.77
C LEU A 154 8.31 -9.65 23.94
N ARG A 155 9.60 -9.38 24.17
CA ARG A 155 10.34 -8.36 23.43
C ARG A 155 10.53 -8.79 21.98
N ASP A 156 10.96 -10.02 21.76
CA ASP A 156 11.10 -10.61 20.43
C ASP A 156 9.75 -10.67 19.70
N LEU A 157 8.66 -10.95 20.41
CA LEU A 157 7.31 -10.91 19.84
C LEU A 157 6.96 -9.50 19.35
N MET A 158 7.17 -8.48 20.18
CA MET A 158 6.90 -7.08 19.82
C MET A 158 7.75 -6.62 18.63
N ASP A 159 9.05 -6.91 18.67
CA ASP A 159 9.97 -6.51 17.59
C ASP A 159 9.63 -7.25 16.29
N THR A 160 9.20 -8.51 16.34
CA THR A 160 8.75 -9.27 15.16
C THR A 160 7.42 -8.73 14.61
N MET A 161 6.47 -8.37 15.48
CA MET A 161 5.24 -7.70 15.06
C MET A 161 5.50 -6.32 14.42
N ASN A 162 6.52 -5.59 14.88
CA ASN A 162 6.91 -4.31 14.28
C ASN A 162 7.56 -4.46 12.90
N ARG A 163 8.25 -5.57 12.64
CA ARG A 163 8.82 -5.89 11.31
C ARG A 163 7.76 -6.35 10.31
N LEU A 164 6.63 -6.87 10.77
CA LEU A 164 5.59 -7.40 9.90
C LEU A 164 4.74 -6.28 9.30
N SER A 165 5.04 -5.90 8.05
CA SER A 165 4.41 -4.78 7.35
C SER A 165 2.90 -4.92 7.09
N ILE A 166 2.37 -6.15 7.08
CA ILE A 166 0.92 -6.39 6.93
C ILE A 166 0.14 -6.04 8.20
N LEU A 167 0.81 -5.87 9.35
CA LEU A 167 0.15 -5.47 10.59
C LEU A 167 -0.15 -3.96 10.58
N PRO A 168 -1.41 -3.56 10.79
CA PRO A 168 -1.77 -2.17 11.02
C PRO A 168 -0.98 -1.55 12.17
N SER A 169 -0.75 -0.24 12.11
CA SER A 169 -0.07 0.50 13.18
C SER A 169 -0.87 0.52 14.49
N ASP A 170 -2.19 0.39 14.40
CA ASP A 170 -3.18 0.35 15.49
C ASP A 170 -3.63 -1.07 15.83
N PHE A 171 -2.83 -2.09 15.47
CA PHE A 171 -3.16 -3.47 15.81
C PHE A 171 -3.20 -3.67 17.34
N GLU A 172 -4.38 -3.98 17.87
CA GLU A 172 -4.65 -4.17 19.31
C GLU A 172 -3.64 -5.10 20.00
N GLY A 173 -3.19 -6.16 19.32
CA GLY A 173 -2.21 -7.08 19.90
C GLY A 173 -0.84 -6.45 20.17
N LYS A 174 -0.43 -5.42 19.41
CA LYS A 174 0.80 -4.65 19.69
C LYS A 174 0.66 -3.82 20.96
N GLU A 175 -0.51 -3.22 21.17
CA GLU A 175 -0.79 -2.41 22.36
C GLU A 175 -0.73 -3.28 23.62
N LYS A 176 -1.46 -4.41 23.62
CA LYS A 176 -1.45 -5.38 24.74
C LYS A 176 -0.05 -5.91 25.07
N VAL A 177 0.71 -6.35 24.06
CA VAL A 177 2.08 -6.84 24.29
C VAL A 177 2.99 -5.73 24.81
N SER A 178 2.81 -4.50 24.32
CA SER A 178 3.57 -3.34 24.81
C SER A 178 3.26 -3.00 26.28
N GLU A 179 2.00 -3.08 26.70
CA GLU A 179 1.60 -2.85 28.10
C GLU A 179 2.27 -3.86 29.06
N TRP A 180 2.30 -5.14 28.66
CA TRP A 180 2.96 -6.19 29.43
C TRP A 180 4.47 -6.05 29.45
N LEU A 181 5.08 -5.64 28.34
CA LEU A 181 6.51 -5.30 28.30
C LEU A 181 6.87 -4.15 29.23
N ASN A 182 6.03 -3.11 29.30
CA ASN A 182 6.22 -1.99 30.21
C ASN A 182 6.14 -2.46 31.66
N THR A 183 5.12 -3.26 31.99
CA THR A 183 4.95 -3.86 33.32
C THR A 183 6.19 -4.67 33.74
N LEU A 184 6.68 -5.55 32.87
CA LEU A 184 7.87 -6.37 33.15
C LEU A 184 9.16 -5.54 33.22
N SER A 185 9.26 -4.44 32.48
CA SER A 185 10.45 -3.59 32.48
C SER A 185 10.63 -2.79 33.78
N GLU A 186 9.56 -2.64 34.56
CA GLU A 186 9.60 -2.03 35.90
C GLU A 186 10.01 -3.01 37.01
N MET A 187 10.06 -4.31 36.69
CA MET A 187 10.39 -5.39 37.63
C MET A 187 11.89 -5.73 37.61
N GLN A 188 12.43 -6.26 38.71
CA GLN A 188 13.76 -6.86 38.73
C GLN A 188 13.74 -8.23 38.03
N ALA A 189 14.90 -8.68 37.54
CA ALA A 189 15.03 -9.96 36.85
C ALA A 189 14.43 -11.15 37.62
N SER A 190 14.60 -11.18 38.94
CA SER A 190 14.10 -12.24 39.83
C SER A 190 12.63 -12.11 40.22
N ASP A 191 11.99 -10.97 39.93
CA ASP A 191 10.62 -10.73 40.33
C ASP A 191 9.68 -11.59 39.46
N GLN A 192 8.57 -12.04 40.06
CA GLN A 192 7.60 -12.92 39.41
C GLN A 192 6.24 -12.25 39.28
N LEU A 193 5.56 -12.54 38.17
CA LEU A 193 4.15 -12.20 38.01
C LEU A 193 3.30 -12.97 39.03
N SER A 194 2.33 -12.28 39.64
CA SER A 194 1.31 -12.92 40.47
C SER A 194 0.39 -13.82 39.66
N ASP A 195 -0.26 -14.81 40.30
CA ASP A 195 -1.22 -15.70 39.63
C ASP A 195 -2.36 -14.96 38.92
N VAL A 196 -2.75 -13.79 39.44
CA VAL A 196 -3.75 -12.93 38.81
C VAL A 196 -3.20 -12.30 37.53
N GLN A 197 -1.97 -11.77 37.58
CA GLN A 197 -1.30 -11.21 36.41
C GLN A 197 -1.05 -12.27 35.34
N VAL A 198 -0.65 -13.48 35.73
CA VAL A 198 -0.45 -14.60 34.79
C VAL A 198 -1.73 -14.94 34.05
N ARG A 199 -2.86 -15.04 34.76
CA ARG A 199 -4.17 -15.30 34.11
C ARG A 199 -4.56 -14.18 33.15
N GLN A 200 -4.31 -12.92 33.52
CA GLN A 200 -4.60 -11.77 32.66
C GLN A 200 -3.70 -11.76 31.43
N LEU A 201 -2.40 -12.02 31.59
CA LEU A 201 -1.43 -12.09 30.49
C LEU A 201 -1.79 -13.20 29.49
N ILE A 202 -2.15 -14.40 29.98
CA ILE A 202 -2.61 -15.48 29.10
C ILE A 202 -3.84 -15.05 28.31
N PHE A 203 -4.83 -14.43 28.96
CA PHE A 203 -6.04 -13.95 28.30
C PHE A 203 -5.74 -12.91 27.21
N ASP A 204 -4.86 -11.94 27.51
CA ASP A 204 -4.49 -10.88 26.57
C ASP A 204 -3.71 -11.44 25.37
N LEU A 205 -2.82 -12.42 25.61
CA LEU A 205 -2.09 -13.13 24.54
C LEU A 205 -3.01 -13.98 23.67
N GLU A 206 -3.96 -14.72 24.25
CA GLU A 206 -4.95 -15.49 23.49
C GLU A 206 -5.84 -14.58 22.64
N SER A 207 -6.28 -13.45 23.21
CA SER A 207 -7.06 -12.42 22.51
C SER A 207 -6.26 -11.85 21.32
N SER A 208 -5.00 -11.46 21.56
CA SER A 208 -4.11 -10.90 20.54
C SER A 208 -3.79 -11.89 19.43
N TYR A 209 -3.54 -13.16 19.78
CA TYR A 209 -3.31 -14.25 18.84
C TYR A 209 -4.54 -14.54 17.96
N ASN A 210 -5.74 -14.50 18.55
CA ASN A 210 -6.98 -14.66 17.80
C ASN A 210 -7.23 -13.49 16.83
N ALA A 211 -6.95 -12.26 17.26
CA ALA A 211 -7.01 -11.08 16.39
C ALA A 211 -6.00 -11.18 15.25
N PHE A 212 -4.77 -11.63 15.54
CA PHE A 212 -3.73 -11.88 14.55
C PHE A 212 -4.18 -12.90 13.50
N ASN A 213 -4.71 -14.05 13.93
CA ASN A 213 -5.23 -15.07 13.02
C ASN A 213 -6.37 -14.54 12.15
N LYS A 214 -7.33 -13.81 12.71
CA LYS A 214 -8.42 -13.19 11.92
C LYS A 214 -7.86 -12.27 10.85
N LEU A 215 -6.85 -11.47 11.17
CA LEU A 215 -6.19 -10.56 10.23
C LEU A 215 -5.52 -11.32 9.08
N LEU A 216 -4.83 -12.43 9.36
CA LEU A 216 -4.22 -13.26 8.33
C LEU A 216 -5.26 -13.90 7.39
N HIS A 217 -6.42 -14.29 7.92
CA HIS A 217 -7.51 -14.86 7.12
C HIS A 217 -8.30 -13.80 6.33
N SER A 218 -8.35 -12.55 6.81
CA SER A 218 -8.98 -11.43 6.07
C SER A 218 -8.08 -10.80 5.01
N SER A 219 -6.76 -11.03 5.11
CA SER A 219 -5.75 -10.50 4.19
C SER A 219 -5.35 -11.49 3.08
N ALA A 220 -5.95 -12.68 3.08
CA ALA A 220 -5.80 -13.73 2.07
C ALA A 220 -6.95 -13.68 1.05
#